data_AF-A0A0R1LXF5-F1
#
_entry.id   AF-A0A0R1LXF5-F1
#
_cell.length_a   1.000
_cell.length_b   1.000
_cell.length_c   1.000
_cell.angle_alpha   90.00
_cell.angle_beta   90.00
_cell.angle_gamma   90.00
#
_symmetry.space_group_name_H-M   'P 1'
#
loop_
_entity.id
_entity.type
_entity.pdbx_description
1 polymer ?
#
loop_
_entity_poly.entity_id
_entity_poly.type
_entity_poly.pdbx_seq_one_letter_code
_entity_poly.pdbx_strand_id
1 'polypeptide(L)'
;MLSKVNFGFFLKGVRPLIWLILFTVLLQIFFARGGTVYWQWGPLSLTSLGIINGSYVFCRFVLIIFMSTLLTLTTAPLEISDALESLMGPLKKFKVPVYEISLMLSIALRFVPTLMDETEKIMNAQRSRGVNFGEGNIVKQIKAVVPLLIPLFVSSFNRAEDLATAMEARGYRGGEGRTKYRIHFWKRNDTLACILFGLTMIVLLYLRNW
;
A
#
# COMPACT_ATOMS: atom_id res chain seq x y z
N MET A 1 -13.70 -13.34 -11.36
CA MET A 1 -13.68 -13.59 -12.83
C MET A 1 -13.81 -12.31 -13.67
N LEU A 2 -14.53 -11.27 -13.23
CA LEU A 2 -14.61 -9.96 -13.92
C LEU A 2 -13.27 -9.21 -14.06
N SER A 3 -12.34 -9.34 -13.11
CA SER A 3 -11.03 -8.67 -13.14
C SER A 3 -9.92 -9.44 -13.88
N LYS A 4 -10.21 -10.63 -14.44
CA LYS A 4 -9.24 -11.55 -15.06
C LYS A 4 -8.03 -11.95 -14.16
N VAL A 5 -8.03 -11.61 -12.87
CA VAL A 5 -6.96 -12.00 -11.93
C VAL A 5 -7.13 -13.46 -11.51
N ASN A 6 -6.05 -14.23 -11.56
CA ASN A 6 -6.04 -15.62 -11.12
C ASN A 6 -6.21 -15.71 -9.60
N PHE A 7 -7.07 -16.63 -9.13
CA PHE A 7 -7.34 -16.86 -7.71
C PHE A 7 -6.07 -17.14 -6.89
N GLY A 8 -5.03 -17.71 -7.50
CA GLY A 8 -3.74 -17.95 -6.84
C GLY A 8 -3.05 -16.69 -6.29
N PHE A 9 -3.30 -15.50 -6.87
CA PHE A 9 -2.74 -14.24 -6.35
C PHE A 9 -3.40 -13.82 -5.03
N PHE A 10 -4.69 -14.08 -4.87
CA PHE A 10 -5.40 -13.79 -3.63
C PHE A 10 -4.90 -14.65 -2.47
N LEU A 11 -4.63 -15.94 -2.72
CA LEU A 11 -4.02 -16.83 -1.71
C LEU A 11 -2.63 -16.36 -1.30
N LYS A 12 -1.82 -15.86 -2.25
CA LYS A 12 -0.50 -15.28 -1.94
C LYS A 12 -0.61 -14.05 -1.04
N GLY A 13 -1.63 -13.20 -1.23
CA GLY A 13 -1.91 -12.05 -0.37
C GLY A 13 -2.32 -12.43 1.05
N VAL A 14 -3.04 -13.53 1.23
CA VAL A 14 -3.48 -14.02 2.55
C VAL A 14 -2.35 -14.74 3.31
N ARG A 15 -1.41 -15.37 2.60
CA ARG A 15 -0.30 -16.16 3.18
C ARG A 15 0.47 -15.48 4.34
N PRO A 16 0.94 -14.23 4.25
CA PRO A 16 1.68 -13.60 5.35
C PRO A 16 0.81 -13.31 6.58
N LEU A 17 -0.51 -13.19 6.41
CA LEU A 17 -1.44 -12.80 7.48
C LEU A 17 -2.21 -13.99 8.06
N ILE A 18 -2.04 -15.20 7.53
CA ILE A 18 -2.76 -16.41 8.00
C ILE A 18 -2.63 -16.62 9.50
N TRP A 19 -1.43 -16.44 10.05
CA TRP A 19 -1.20 -16.67 11.47
C TRP A 19 -1.94 -15.65 12.33
N LEU A 20 -1.95 -14.38 11.93
CA LEU A 20 -2.70 -13.31 12.59
C LEU A 20 -4.21 -13.52 12.49
N ILE A 21 -4.71 -13.93 11.31
CA ILE A 21 -6.14 -14.23 11.11
C ILE A 21 -6.57 -15.39 11.99
N LEU A 22 -5.82 -16.50 11.98
CA LEU A 22 -6.13 -17.66 12.83
C LEU A 22 -6.09 -17.29 14.30
N PHE A 23 -5.05 -16.57 14.73
CA PHE A 23 -4.92 -16.13 16.12
C PHE A 23 -6.10 -15.25 16.57
N THR A 24 -6.48 -14.26 15.76
CA THR A 24 -7.59 -13.35 16.11
C THR A 24 -8.95 -14.05 16.09
N VAL A 25 -9.18 -14.96 15.14
CA VAL A 25 -10.42 -15.75 15.08
C VAL A 25 -10.51 -16.71 16.27
N LEU A 26 -9.42 -17.38 16.64
CA LEU A 26 -9.40 -18.26 17.81
C LEU A 26 -9.62 -17.48 19.10
N LEU A 27 -9.01 -16.30 19.25
CA LEU A 27 -9.30 -15.43 20.39
C LEU A 27 -10.79 -15.06 20.43
N GLN A 28 -11.39 -14.72 19.30
CA GLN A 28 -12.81 -14.38 19.25
C GLN A 28 -13.71 -15.57 19.60
N ILE A 29 -13.34 -16.78 19.17
CA ILE A 29 -14.11 -18.01 19.44
C ILE A 29 -14.06 -18.39 20.93
N PHE A 30 -12.89 -18.27 21.57
CA PHE A 30 -12.66 -18.74 22.93
C PHE A 30 -12.90 -17.70 24.03
N PHE A 31 -12.73 -16.40 23.73
CA PHE A 31 -12.81 -15.33 24.73
C PHE A 31 -14.06 -14.45 24.58
N ALA A 32 -14.81 -14.54 23.48
CA ALA A 32 -16.09 -13.83 23.39
C ALA A 32 -17.13 -14.51 24.28
N ARG A 33 -17.67 -13.72 25.23
CA ARG A 33 -18.70 -14.18 26.18
C ARG A 33 -20.07 -13.69 25.71
N GLY A 34 -21.04 -14.60 25.62
CA GLY A 34 -22.43 -14.30 25.31
C GLY A 34 -23.11 -15.41 24.49
N GLY A 35 -24.43 -15.54 24.61
CA GLY A 35 -25.21 -16.57 23.90
C GLY A 35 -25.22 -17.95 24.58
N THR A 36 -25.53 -18.99 23.82
CA THR A 36 -25.57 -20.39 24.29
C THR A 36 -24.15 -20.95 24.38
N VAL A 37 -23.84 -21.58 25.51
CA VAL A 37 -22.53 -22.20 25.77
C VAL A 37 -22.58 -23.66 25.32
N TYR A 38 -21.81 -24.02 24.30
CA TYR A 38 -21.74 -25.40 23.81
C TYR A 38 -20.71 -26.22 24.57
N TRP A 39 -19.59 -25.59 24.95
CA TRP A 39 -18.51 -26.24 25.66
C TRP A 39 -17.77 -25.23 26.53
N GLN A 40 -17.44 -25.59 27.77
CA GLN A 40 -16.72 -24.73 28.69
C GLN A 40 -15.63 -25.54 29.39
N TRP A 41 -14.39 -25.08 29.26
CA TRP A 41 -13.26 -25.64 30.00
C TRP A 41 -12.38 -24.49 30.51
N GLY A 42 -12.55 -24.15 31.79
CA GLY A 42 -11.84 -23.03 32.43
C GLY A 42 -12.21 -21.66 31.80
N PRO A 43 -11.24 -20.78 31.49
CA PRO A 43 -11.50 -19.49 30.85
C PRO A 43 -11.87 -19.60 29.36
N LEU A 44 -11.72 -20.79 28.75
CA LEU A 44 -12.07 -21.06 27.37
C LEU A 44 -13.53 -21.52 27.33
N SER A 45 -14.40 -20.70 26.75
CA SER A 45 -15.78 -21.08 26.50
C SER A 45 -16.11 -20.95 25.00
N LEU A 46 -16.63 -22.03 24.44
CA LEU A 46 -17.14 -22.05 23.08
C LEU A 46 -18.60 -21.58 23.12
N THR A 47 -18.80 -20.32 22.77
CA THR A 47 -20.11 -19.68 22.74
C THR A 47 -20.63 -19.53 21.32
N SER A 48 -21.96 -19.56 21.13
CA SER A 48 -22.55 -19.28 19.81
C SER A 48 -22.14 -17.91 19.26
N LEU A 49 -22.04 -16.91 20.14
CA LEU A 49 -21.61 -15.56 19.79
C LEU A 49 -20.13 -15.51 19.39
N GLY A 50 -19.27 -16.29 20.03
CA GLY A 50 -17.84 -16.38 19.69
C GLY A 50 -17.61 -16.96 18.30
N ILE A 51 -18.38 -17.98 17.92
CA ILE A 51 -18.33 -18.56 16.56
C ILE A 51 -18.80 -17.52 15.52
N ILE A 52 -19.93 -16.86 15.77
CA ILE A 52 -20.48 -15.84 14.87
C ILE A 52 -19.48 -14.69 14.70
N ASN A 53 -18.97 -14.13 15.80
CA ASN A 53 -18.00 -13.04 15.75
C ASN A 53 -16.68 -13.46 15.11
N GLY A 54 -16.18 -14.67 15.41
CA GLY A 54 -15.01 -15.23 14.75
C GLY A 54 -15.19 -15.32 13.24
N SER A 55 -16.38 -15.76 12.78
CA SER A 55 -16.71 -15.80 11.36
C SER A 55 -16.76 -14.40 10.72
N TYR A 56 -17.29 -13.39 11.42
CA TYR A 56 -17.29 -12.01 10.93
C TYR A 56 -15.89 -11.42 10.81
N VAL A 57 -15.03 -11.65 11.80
CA VAL A 57 -13.63 -11.21 11.78
C VAL A 57 -12.87 -11.89 10.64
N PHE A 58 -13.07 -13.20 10.45
CA PHE A 58 -12.49 -13.95 9.33
C PHE A 58 -12.91 -13.35 7.98
N CYS A 59 -14.22 -13.23 7.73
CA CYS A 59 -14.75 -12.65 6.49
C CYS A 59 -14.24 -11.23 6.27
N ARG A 60 -14.17 -10.40 7.32
CA ARG A 60 -13.65 -9.02 7.24
C ARG A 60 -12.20 -8.99 6.77
N PHE A 61 -11.33 -9.80 7.36
CA PHE A 61 -9.92 -9.85 6.95
C PHE A 61 -9.77 -10.32 5.52
N VAL A 62 -10.48 -11.39 5.13
CA VAL A 62 -10.46 -11.91 3.76
C VAL A 62 -10.90 -10.83 2.77
N LEU A 63 -11.98 -10.11 3.05
CA LEU A 63 -12.48 -9.03 2.18
C LEU A 63 -11.49 -7.87 2.06
N ILE A 64 -10.90 -7.42 3.17
CA ILE A 64 -9.89 -6.34 3.15
C ILE A 64 -8.68 -6.75 2.31
N ILE A 65 -8.15 -7.95 2.56
CA ILE A 65 -6.97 -8.44 1.85
C ILE A 65 -7.27 -8.58 0.36
N PHE A 66 -8.43 -9.16 0.00
CA PHE A 66 -8.81 -9.36 -1.39
C PHE A 66 -8.99 -8.03 -2.13
N MET A 67 -9.65 -7.04 -1.53
CA MET A 67 -9.81 -5.73 -2.13
C MET A 67 -8.47 -5.00 -2.28
N SER A 68 -7.62 -5.07 -1.26
CA SER A 68 -6.28 -4.48 -1.31
C SER A 68 -5.41 -5.14 -2.39
N THR A 69 -5.39 -6.47 -2.49
CA THR A 69 -4.63 -7.17 -3.54
C THR A 69 -5.15 -6.87 -4.93
N LEU A 70 -6.47 -6.78 -5.10
CA LEU A 70 -7.06 -6.40 -6.38
C LEU A 70 -6.57 -5.02 -6.80
N LEU A 71 -6.69 -4.01 -5.93
CA LEU A 71 -6.24 -2.64 -6.20
C LEU A 71 -4.74 -2.59 -6.55
N THR A 72 -3.89 -3.29 -5.79
CA THR A 72 -2.45 -3.32 -6.03
C THR A 72 -2.08 -4.00 -7.35
N LEU A 73 -2.83 -5.01 -7.79
CA LEU A 73 -2.52 -5.77 -9.02
C LEU A 73 -3.10 -5.13 -10.28
N THR A 74 -4.20 -4.37 -10.17
CA THR A 74 -4.88 -3.80 -11.35
C THR A 74 -4.44 -2.38 -11.69
N THR A 75 -3.76 -1.68 -10.77
CA THR A 75 -3.48 -0.25 -10.91
C THR A 75 -1.97 0.01 -10.83
N ALA A 76 -1.44 0.76 -11.81
CA ALA A 76 -0.01 1.09 -11.81
C ALA A 76 0.32 2.14 -10.71
N PRO A 77 1.49 2.08 -10.06
CA PRO A 77 1.86 3.03 -8.99
C PRO A 77 1.77 4.50 -9.41
N LEU A 78 2.12 4.82 -10.66
CA LEU A 78 2.02 6.19 -11.19
C LEU A 78 0.56 6.66 -11.30
N GLU A 79 -0.39 5.76 -11.61
CA GLU A 79 -1.82 6.08 -11.63
C GLU A 79 -2.37 6.32 -10.23
N ILE A 80 -1.83 5.63 -9.21
CA ILE A 80 -2.18 5.88 -7.81
C ILE A 80 -1.74 7.30 -7.40
N SER A 81 -0.57 7.76 -7.87
CA SER A 81 -0.10 9.14 -7.63
C SER A 81 -1.02 10.18 -8.29
N ASP A 82 -1.40 9.96 -9.56
CA ASP A 82 -2.33 10.85 -10.27
C ASP A 82 -3.70 10.90 -9.57
N ALA A 83 -4.19 9.74 -9.10
CA ALA A 83 -5.43 9.64 -8.34
C ALA A 83 -5.32 10.37 -6.99
N LEU A 84 -4.20 10.24 -6.29
CA LEU A 84 -3.97 10.93 -5.02
C LEU A 84 -3.99 12.45 -5.19
N GLU A 85 -3.40 12.98 -6.27
CA GLU A 85 -3.48 14.42 -6.57
C GLU A 85 -4.94 14.88 -6.74
N SER A 86 -5.75 14.10 -7.45
CA SER A 86 -7.18 14.40 -7.64
C SER A 86 -7.94 14.33 -6.32
N LEU A 87 -7.67 13.33 -5.49
CA LEU A 87 -8.29 13.15 -4.17
C LEU A 87 -7.88 14.24 -3.18
N MET A 88 -6.66 14.75 -3.29
CA MET A 88 -6.16 15.88 -2.49
C MET A 88 -6.66 17.24 -3.02
N GLY A 89 -7.32 17.30 -4.17
CA GLY A 89 -7.88 18.54 -4.75
C GLY A 89 -8.67 19.43 -3.76
N PRO A 90 -9.56 18.89 -2.91
CA PRO A 90 -10.30 19.68 -1.91
C PRO A 90 -9.39 20.35 -0.87
N LEU A 91 -8.22 19.77 -0.57
CA LEU A 91 -7.26 20.33 0.39
C LEU A 91 -6.61 21.62 -0.11
N LYS A 92 -6.69 21.91 -1.43
CA LYS A 92 -6.25 23.22 -1.98
C LYS A 92 -6.98 24.39 -1.32
N LYS A 93 -8.25 24.20 -0.92
CA LYS A 93 -9.02 25.23 -0.20
C LYS A 93 -8.41 25.58 1.17
N PHE A 94 -7.69 24.64 1.78
CA PHE A 94 -6.98 24.82 3.04
C PHE A 94 -5.53 25.27 2.84
N LYS A 95 -5.18 25.81 1.66
CA LYS A 95 -3.83 26.27 1.30
C LYS A 95 -2.75 25.18 1.33
N VAL A 96 -3.15 23.91 1.17
CA VAL A 96 -2.20 22.80 1.04
C VAL A 96 -1.59 22.81 -0.38
N PRO A 97 -0.25 22.70 -0.53
CA PRO A 97 0.43 22.69 -1.82
C PRO A 97 0.31 21.32 -2.52
N VAL A 98 -0.90 21.02 -3.00
CA VAL A 98 -1.25 19.70 -3.56
C VAL A 98 -0.44 19.37 -4.82
N TYR A 99 -0.15 20.38 -5.64
CA TYR A 99 0.61 20.18 -6.88
C TYR A 99 2.07 19.80 -6.59
N GLU A 100 2.71 20.49 -5.65
CA GLU A 100 4.08 20.24 -5.22
C GLU A 100 4.20 18.85 -4.60
N ILE A 101 3.22 18.45 -3.77
CA ILE A 101 3.17 17.10 -3.18
C ILE A 101 3.03 16.04 -4.28
N SER A 102 2.14 16.24 -5.25
CA SER A 102 1.96 15.32 -6.39
C SER A 102 3.24 15.20 -7.23
N LEU A 103 3.93 16.32 -7.47
CA LEU A 103 5.19 16.34 -8.18
C LEU A 103 6.28 15.56 -7.44
N MET A 104 6.45 15.81 -6.13
CA MET A 104 7.41 15.10 -5.30
C MET A 104 7.13 13.59 -5.30
N LEU A 105 5.86 13.19 -5.16
CA LEU A 105 5.47 11.78 -5.22
C LEU A 105 5.76 11.15 -6.58
N SER A 106 5.43 11.86 -7.67
CA SER A 106 5.68 11.40 -9.04
C SER A 106 7.18 11.22 -9.33
N ILE A 107 8.01 12.14 -8.84
CA ILE A 107 9.48 12.04 -8.93
C ILE A 107 9.98 10.86 -8.09
N ALA A 108 9.51 10.72 -6.85
CA ALA A 108 9.90 9.64 -5.96
C ALA A 108 9.58 8.27 -6.57
N LEU A 109 8.33 8.05 -7.02
CA LEU A 109 7.91 6.79 -7.64
C LEU A 109 8.70 6.46 -8.91
N ARG A 110 9.10 7.47 -9.69
CA ARG A 110 9.95 7.27 -10.87
C ARG A 110 11.39 6.90 -10.49
N PHE A 111 11.92 7.46 -9.41
CA PHE A 111 13.29 7.19 -8.97
C PHE A 111 13.44 5.94 -8.11
N VAL A 112 12.37 5.42 -7.50
CA VAL A 112 12.43 4.17 -6.71
C VAL A 112 13.08 3.02 -7.50
N PRO A 113 12.66 2.67 -8.73
CA PRO A 113 13.32 1.62 -9.51
C PRO A 113 14.81 1.91 -9.77
N THR A 114 15.14 3.14 -10.18
CA THR A 114 16.53 3.54 -10.45
C THR A 114 17.42 3.43 -9.21
N LEU A 115 16.91 3.85 -8.05
CA LEU A 115 17.63 3.75 -6.78
C LEU A 115 17.79 2.30 -6.32
N MET A 116 16.82 1.43 -6.61
CA MET A 116 16.96 -0.01 -6.35
C MET A 116 18.08 -0.63 -7.21
N ASP A 117 18.12 -0.33 -8.51
CA ASP A 117 19.16 -0.81 -9.42
C ASP A 117 20.56 -0.29 -9.01
N GLU A 118 20.63 0.98 -8.58
CA GLU A 118 21.86 1.59 -8.09
C GLU A 118 22.33 0.98 -6.76
N THR A 119 21.38 0.73 -5.84
CA THR A 119 21.65 0.03 -4.58
C THR A 119 22.22 -1.37 -4.85
N GLU A 120 21.66 -2.10 -5.81
CA GLU A 120 22.17 -3.43 -6.19
C GLU A 120 23.58 -3.36 -6.77
N LYS A 121 23.86 -2.39 -7.64
CA LYS A 121 25.20 -2.17 -8.21
C LYS A 121 26.22 -1.83 -7.12
N ILE A 122 25.89 -0.92 -6.20
CA ILE A 122 26.78 -0.53 -5.10
C ILE A 122 26.99 -1.73 -4.16
N MET A 123 25.92 -2.47 -3.83
CA MET A 123 26.00 -3.65 -2.99
C MET A 123 26.94 -4.70 -3.61
N ASN A 124 26.82 -4.99 -4.90
CA ASN A 124 27.70 -5.94 -5.59
C ASN A 124 29.15 -5.43 -5.66
N ALA A 125 29.37 -4.13 -5.88
CA ALA A 125 30.70 -3.55 -5.86
C ALA A 125 31.37 -3.64 -4.47
N GLN A 126 30.60 -3.42 -3.39
CA GLN A 126 31.09 -3.55 -2.01
C GLN A 126 31.34 -5.00 -1.62
N ARG A 127 30.53 -5.96 -2.10
CA ARG A 127 30.80 -7.40 -1.95
C ARG A 127 32.13 -7.79 -2.58
N SER A 128 32.43 -7.30 -3.78
CA SER A 128 33.73 -7.52 -4.44
C SER A 128 34.90 -6.90 -3.67
N ARG A 129 34.64 -5.88 -2.84
CA ARG A 129 35.63 -5.26 -1.94
C ARG A 129 35.70 -5.93 -0.56
N GLY A 130 35.02 -7.06 -0.37
CA GLY A 130 35.08 -7.88 0.85
C GLY A 130 34.05 -7.52 1.93
N VAL A 131 33.02 -6.71 1.61
CA VAL A 131 31.93 -6.43 2.55
C VAL A 131 30.88 -7.54 2.50
N ASN A 132 30.78 -8.32 3.58
CA ASN A 132 29.74 -9.34 3.74
C ASN A 132 28.45 -8.72 4.29
N PHE A 133 27.46 -8.55 3.43
CA PHE A 133 26.11 -8.13 3.82
C PHE A 133 25.30 -9.33 4.32
N GLY A 134 24.65 -9.20 5.48
CA GLY A 134 23.77 -10.24 6.03
C GLY A 134 24.44 -11.23 6.98
N GLU A 135 25.76 -11.17 7.16
CA GLU A 135 26.51 -12.07 8.05
C GLU A 135 27.04 -11.35 9.31
N GLY A 136 27.05 -12.06 10.44
CA GLY A 136 27.65 -11.59 11.70
C GLY A 136 26.71 -10.89 12.68
N ASN A 137 27.29 -10.24 13.69
CA ASN A 137 26.54 -9.58 14.76
C ASN A 137 25.87 -8.29 14.29
N ILE A 138 24.78 -7.85 14.94
CA ILE A 138 23.99 -6.66 14.57
C ILE A 138 24.88 -5.41 14.38
N VAL A 139 25.88 -5.23 15.25
CA VAL A 139 26.85 -4.13 15.15
C VAL A 139 27.68 -4.19 13.87
N LYS A 140 28.07 -5.38 13.41
CA LYS A 140 28.79 -5.56 12.14
C LYS A 140 27.89 -5.27 10.95
N GLN A 141 26.62 -5.68 11.00
CA GLN A 141 25.64 -5.36 9.96
C GLN A 141 25.42 -3.86 9.80
N ILE A 142 25.27 -3.13 10.92
CA ILE A 142 25.11 -1.66 10.86
C ILE A 142 26.35 -1.00 10.22
N LYS A 143 27.56 -1.44 10.59
CA LYS A 143 28.80 -0.95 9.97
C LYS A 143 28.89 -1.27 8.48
N ALA A 144 28.36 -2.42 8.04
CA ALA A 144 28.33 -2.81 6.64
C ALA A 144 27.36 -1.98 5.78
N VAL A 145 26.35 -1.33 6.39
CA VAL A 145 25.41 -0.44 5.67
C VAL A 145 26.03 0.91 5.33
N VAL A 146 26.98 1.42 6.12
CA VAL A 146 27.57 2.75 5.91
C VAL A 146 28.23 2.91 4.52
N PRO A 147 29.05 1.96 4.02
CA PRO A 147 29.64 2.01 2.67
C PRO A 147 28.63 1.95 1.52
N LEU A 148 27.40 1.48 1.78
CA LEU A 148 26.29 1.50 0.82
C LEU A 148 25.57 2.85 0.85
N LEU A 149 25.33 3.36 2.06
CA LEU A 149 24.53 4.55 2.30
C LEU A 149 25.20 5.83 1.77
N ILE A 150 26.50 6.02 2.05
CA ILE A 150 27.21 7.24 1.63
C ILE A 150 27.19 7.43 0.10
N PRO A 151 27.59 6.45 -0.74
CA PRO A 151 27.55 6.62 -2.19
C PRO A 151 26.12 6.81 -2.72
N LEU A 152 25.14 6.12 -2.16
CA LEU A 152 23.74 6.25 -2.56
C LEU A 152 23.22 7.67 -2.29
N PHE A 153 23.56 8.26 -1.14
CA PHE A 153 23.21 9.65 -0.82
C PHE A 153 23.86 10.64 -1.79
N VAL A 154 25.17 10.52 -2.03
CA VAL A 154 25.89 11.40 -2.97
C VAL A 154 25.28 11.33 -4.37
N SER A 155 25.01 10.11 -4.86
CA SER A 155 24.36 9.93 -6.17
C SER A 155 22.95 10.51 -6.21
N SER A 156 22.17 10.32 -5.14
CA SER A 156 20.82 10.88 -5.04
C SER A 156 20.83 12.42 -5.02
N PHE A 157 21.80 13.04 -4.36
CA PHE A 157 21.98 14.49 -4.37
C PHE A 157 22.35 15.02 -5.75
N ASN A 158 23.34 14.41 -6.41
CA ASN A 158 23.71 14.77 -7.78
C ASN A 158 22.51 14.64 -8.73
N ARG A 159 21.74 13.55 -8.61
CA ARG A 159 20.51 13.35 -9.40
C ARG A 159 19.47 14.45 -9.16
N ALA A 160 19.31 14.87 -7.90
CA ALA A 160 18.38 15.91 -7.55
C ALA A 160 18.79 17.27 -8.13
N GLU A 161 20.09 17.59 -8.09
CA GLU A 161 20.67 18.78 -8.70
C GLU A 161 20.51 18.76 -10.23
N ASP A 162 20.92 17.67 -10.90
CA ASP A 162 20.75 17.48 -12.34
C ASP A 162 19.29 17.62 -12.77
N LEU A 163 18.36 17.03 -12.00
CA LEU A 163 16.94 17.13 -12.27
C LEU A 163 16.43 18.57 -12.09
N ALA A 164 16.85 19.26 -11.03
CA ALA A 164 16.46 20.64 -10.77
C ALA A 164 16.94 21.56 -11.89
N THR A 165 18.23 21.50 -12.26
CA THR A 165 18.80 22.28 -13.36
C THR A 165 18.11 21.97 -14.69
N ALA A 166 17.84 20.69 -14.98
CA ALA A 166 17.12 20.30 -16.18
C ALA A 166 15.65 20.78 -16.19
N MET A 167 14.99 20.84 -15.03
CA MET A 167 13.64 21.38 -14.91
C MET A 167 13.63 22.88 -15.15
N GLU A 168 14.56 23.64 -14.56
CA GLU A 168 14.70 25.08 -14.77
C GLU A 168 15.01 25.41 -16.24
N ALA A 169 15.94 24.67 -16.87
CA ALA A 169 16.27 24.83 -18.29
C ALA A 169 15.07 24.58 -19.22
N ARG A 170 14.14 23.71 -18.81
CA ARG A 170 12.86 23.47 -19.52
C ARG A 170 11.76 24.48 -19.19
N GLY A 171 12.08 25.54 -18.44
CA GLY A 171 11.15 26.60 -18.08
C GLY A 171 10.17 26.22 -16.97
N TYR A 172 10.53 25.27 -16.09
CA TYR A 172 9.71 24.96 -14.92
C TYR A 172 9.71 26.13 -13.93
N ARG A 173 8.54 26.73 -13.67
CA ARG A 173 8.36 27.90 -12.78
C ARG A 173 7.35 27.67 -11.63
N GLY A 174 7.13 26.40 -11.24
CA GLY A 174 6.12 26.04 -10.22
C GLY A 174 4.77 25.62 -10.80
N GLY A 175 3.76 25.40 -9.94
CA GLY A 175 2.48 24.76 -10.31
C GLY A 175 1.40 25.63 -10.92
N GLU A 176 1.47 26.95 -10.73
CA GLU A 176 0.43 27.87 -11.20
C GLU A 176 0.43 28.00 -12.73
N GLY A 177 -0.76 27.97 -13.34
CA GLY A 177 -0.92 28.15 -14.79
C GLY A 177 -0.46 26.98 -15.66
N ARG A 178 -0.11 25.82 -15.08
CA ARG A 178 0.32 24.64 -15.84
C ARG A 178 -0.86 23.82 -16.39
N THR A 179 -0.68 23.30 -17.59
CA THR A 179 -1.57 22.28 -18.18
C THR A 179 -1.07 20.88 -17.86
N LYS A 180 -1.98 19.91 -17.81
CA LYS A 180 -1.67 18.49 -17.58
C LYS A 180 -1.66 17.72 -18.90
N TYR A 181 -0.58 17.00 -19.15
CA TYR A 181 -0.51 16.09 -20.31
C TYR A 181 -1.31 14.80 -20.07
N ARG A 182 -1.14 14.18 -18.90
CA ARG A 182 -1.85 12.95 -18.52
C ARG A 182 -3.15 13.29 -17.83
N ILE A 183 -4.25 13.21 -18.57
CA ILE A 183 -5.60 13.40 -18.06
C ILE A 183 -6.36 12.08 -18.03
N HIS A 184 -7.09 11.83 -16.95
CA HIS A 184 -7.89 10.63 -16.79
C HIS A 184 -9.31 10.94 -17.27
N PHE A 185 -9.73 10.27 -18.34
CA PHE A 185 -11.08 10.42 -18.88
C PHE A 185 -12.02 9.44 -18.22
N TRP A 186 -13.15 9.96 -17.73
CA TRP A 186 -14.23 9.17 -17.19
C TRP A 186 -14.84 8.27 -18.26
N LYS A 187 -14.91 6.97 -18.01
CA LYS A 187 -15.50 5.97 -18.91
C LYS A 187 -16.86 5.51 -18.39
N ARG A 188 -17.67 4.90 -19.27
CA ARG A 188 -18.98 4.33 -18.89
C ARG A 188 -18.86 3.27 -17.80
N ASN A 189 -17.74 2.54 -17.78
CA ASN A 189 -17.45 1.55 -16.74
C ASN A 189 -17.26 2.19 -15.36
N ASP A 190 -16.76 3.42 -15.29
CA ASP A 190 -16.57 4.14 -14.03
C ASP A 190 -17.93 4.54 -13.46
N THR A 191 -18.87 4.99 -14.29
CA THR A 191 -20.24 5.25 -13.88
C THR A 191 -20.91 3.99 -13.34
N LEU A 192 -20.79 2.87 -14.05
CA LEU A 192 -21.35 1.59 -13.61
C LEU A 192 -20.74 1.13 -12.27
N ALA A 193 -19.42 1.26 -12.10
CA ALA A 193 -18.74 0.93 -10.86
C ALA A 193 -19.19 1.83 -9.70
N CYS A 194 -19.34 3.14 -9.92
CA CYS A 194 -19.84 4.07 -8.91
C CYS A 194 -21.30 3.79 -8.50
N ILE A 195 -22.17 3.48 -9.47
CA ILE A 195 -23.57 3.11 -9.18
C ILE A 195 -23.61 1.81 -8.39
N LEU A 196 -22.89 0.78 -8.81
CA LEU A 196 -22.83 -0.49 -8.10
C LEU A 196 -22.31 -0.31 -6.67
N PHE A 197 -21.23 0.47 -6.50
CA PHE A 197 -20.68 0.79 -5.19
C PHE A 197 -21.71 1.53 -4.31
N GLY A 198 -22.37 2.56 -4.84
CA GLY A 198 -23.42 3.29 -4.14
C GLY A 198 -24.59 2.41 -3.71
N LEU A 199 -25.07 1.54 -4.60
CA LEU A 199 -26.13 0.57 -4.30
C LEU A 199 -25.71 -0.40 -3.20
N THR A 200 -24.51 -0.99 -3.29
CA THR A 200 -24.02 -1.89 -2.24
C THR A 200 -23.89 -1.19 -0.89
N MET A 201 -23.48 0.09 -0.89
CA MET A 201 -23.36 0.89 0.32
C MET A 201 -24.74 1.17 0.95
N ILE A 202 -25.74 1.54 0.15
CA ILE A 202 -27.12 1.77 0.63
C ILE A 202 -27.72 0.50 1.21
N VAL A 203 -27.56 -0.65 0.53
CA VAL A 203 -28.04 -1.95 1.03
C VAL A 203 -27.37 -2.29 2.37
N LEU A 204 -26.06 -2.08 2.50
CA LEU A 204 -25.34 -2.31 3.75
C LEU A 204 -25.78 -1.36 4.87
N LEU A 205 -26.07 -0.09 4.58
CA LEU A 205 -26.61 0.84 5.58
C LEU A 205 -28.01 0.43 6.03
N TYR A 206 -28.85 -0.03 5.12
CA TYR A 206 -30.18 -0.52 5.46
C TYR A 206 -30.09 -1.77 6.35
N LEU A 207 -29.27 -2.75 5.97
CA LEU A 207 -29.03 -3.97 6.75
C LEU A 207 -28.33 -3.72 8.08
N ARG A 208 -27.58 -2.62 8.23
CA ARG A 208 -26.95 -2.23 9.50
C ARG A 208 -27.95 -1.60 10.47
N ASN A 209 -28.96 -0.90 9.95
CA ASN A 209 -29.96 -0.21 10.77
C ASN A 209 -31.10 -1.14 11.23
N TRP A 210 -31.15 -2.37 10.71
CA TRP A 210 -32.00 -3.47 11.17
C TRP A 210 -31.18 -4.45 12.02
#